data_AF-A0A945IE20-F1
#
_entry.id   AF-A0A945IE20-F1
#
_cell.length_a   1.000
_cell.length_b   1.000
_cell.length_c   1.000
_cell.angle_alpha   90.00
_cell.angle_beta   90.00
_cell.angle_gamma   90.00
#
_symmetry.space_group_name_H-M   'P 1'
#
loop_
_entity.id
_entity.type
_entity.pdbx_description
1 polymer ?
#
loop_
_entity_poly.entity_id
_entity_poly.type
_entity_poly.pdbx_seq_one_letter_code
_entity_poly.pdbx_strand_id
1 'polypeptide(L)'
;MKIYLALTVASLKMYFRNKQALFWALFFPLLIMIIFGMMNFNKYSSPNVGIYDAANNDASQALIEALKGNSDQKLLSVSTGTLDELHHELEFGSSRAV
;
A
#
# COMPACT_ATOMS: atom_id res chain seq x y z
N MET A 1 43.71 5.73 -24.85
CA MET A 1 42.22 5.72 -24.88
C MET A 1 41.61 4.63 -25.78
N LYS A 2 42.18 4.29 -26.94
CA LYS A 2 41.58 3.33 -27.90
C LYS A 2 41.37 1.92 -27.34
N ILE A 3 42.24 1.46 -26.44
CA ILE A 3 42.16 0.13 -25.81
C ILE A 3 40.92 -0.01 -24.91
N TYR A 4 40.63 1.02 -24.09
CA TYR A 4 39.44 1.01 -23.25
C TYR A 4 38.16 0.98 -24.08
N LEU A 5 38.10 1.76 -25.17
CA LEU A 5 36.97 1.73 -26.09
C LEU A 5 36.84 0.36 -26.78
N ALA A 6 37.94 -0.24 -27.21
CA ALA A 6 37.93 -1.58 -27.81
C ALA A 6 37.42 -2.64 -26.84
N LEU A 7 37.83 -2.56 -25.56
CA LEU A 7 37.33 -3.45 -24.49
C LEU A 7 35.85 -3.22 -24.21
N THR A 8 35.40 -1.98 -24.08
CA THR A 8 33.97 -1.67 -23.88
C THR A 8 33.11 -2.19 -25.02
N VAL A 9 33.54 -1.98 -26.28
CA VAL A 9 32.82 -2.47 -27.47
C VAL A 9 32.82 -4.00 -27.52
N ALA A 10 33.94 -4.66 -27.20
CA ALA A 10 34.02 -6.11 -27.15
C ALA A 10 33.10 -6.70 -26.07
N SER A 11 33.10 -6.12 -24.87
CA SER A 11 32.22 -6.52 -23.76
C SER A 11 30.75 -6.32 -24.10
N LEU A 12 30.41 -5.18 -24.70
CA LEU A 12 29.04 -4.88 -25.11
C LEU A 12 28.56 -5.84 -26.22
N LYS A 13 29.43 -6.14 -27.20
CA LYS A 13 29.13 -7.13 -28.24
C LYS A 13 28.94 -8.54 -27.66
N MET A 14 29.74 -8.92 -26.65
CA MET A 14 29.59 -10.20 -25.95
C MET A 14 28.25 -10.27 -25.20
N TYR A 15 27.86 -9.17 -24.54
CA TYR A 15 26.59 -9.05 -23.82
C TYR A 15 25.38 -9.19 -24.75
N PHE A 16 25.33 -8.43 -25.86
CA PHE A 16 24.23 -8.51 -26.83
C PHE A 16 24.16 -9.84 -27.58
N ARG A 17 25.26 -10.58 -27.70
CA ARG A 17 25.26 -11.92 -28.30
C ARG A 17 24.57 -12.96 -27.41
N ASN A 18 24.51 -12.73 -26.10
CA ASN A 18 23.80 -13.59 -25.16
C ASN A 18 22.32 -13.18 -25.06
N LYS A 19 21.51 -13.66 -26.01
CA LYS A 19 20.07 -13.35 -26.09
C LYS A 19 19.29 -13.75 -24.84
N GLN A 20 19.69 -14.85 -24.17
CA GLN A 20 19.05 -15.32 -22.96
C GLN A 20 19.29 -14.36 -21.79
N ALA A 21 20.54 -13.95 -21.56
CA ALA A 21 20.87 -12.99 -20.51
C ALA A 21 20.20 -11.63 -20.77
N LEU A 22 20.19 -11.18 -22.03
CA LEU A 22 19.54 -9.93 -22.42
C LEU A 22 18.01 -9.96 -22.17
N PHE A 23 17.36 -11.09 -22.46
CA PHE A 23 15.94 -11.28 -22.17
C PHE A 23 15.67 -11.17 -20.67
N TRP A 24 16.38 -11.94 -19.84
CA TRP A 24 16.19 -11.91 -18.39
C TRP A 24 16.52 -10.54 -17.77
N ALA A 25 17.55 -9.85 -18.28
CA ALA A 25 17.94 -8.51 -17.82
C ALA A 25 16.86 -7.44 -18.03
N LEU A 26 16.00 -7.59 -19.02
CA LEU A 26 14.89 -6.67 -19.28
C LEU A 26 13.57 -7.20 -18.70
N PHE A 27 13.32 -8.50 -18.81
CA PHE A 27 12.09 -9.14 -18.37
C PHE A 27 11.90 -9.04 -16.86
N PHE A 28 12.94 -9.28 -16.07
CA PHE A 28 12.81 -9.31 -14.62
C PHE A 28 12.47 -7.93 -14.02
N PRO A 29 13.18 -6.83 -14.37
CA PRO A 29 12.78 -5.49 -13.91
C PRO A 29 11.38 -5.10 -14.36
N LEU A 30 11.00 -5.43 -15.60
CA LEU A 30 9.70 -5.11 -16.15
C LEU A 30 8.58 -5.90 -15.46
N LEU A 31 8.79 -7.18 -15.18
CA LEU A 31 7.86 -8.02 -14.43
C LEU A 31 7.63 -7.47 -13.02
N ILE A 32 8.69 -7.04 -12.32
CA ILE A 32 8.55 -6.42 -11.00
C ILE A 32 7.78 -5.10 -11.09
N MET A 33 8.09 -4.25 -12.07
CA MET A 33 7.37 -3.00 -12.28
C MET A 33 5.88 -3.24 -12.55
N ILE A 34 5.52 -4.28 -13.31
CA ILE A 34 4.12 -4.66 -13.53
C ILE A 34 3.47 -5.13 -12.24
N ILE A 35 4.11 -6.03 -11.49
CA ILE A 35 3.56 -6.53 -10.22
C ILE A 35 3.32 -5.35 -9.27
N PHE A 36 4.33 -4.50 -9.06
CA PHE A 36 4.18 -3.34 -8.19
C PHE A 36 3.22 -2.28 -8.73
N GLY A 37 3.11 -2.12 -10.05
CA GLY A 37 2.13 -1.23 -10.68
C GLY A 37 0.69 -1.73 -10.54
N MET A 38 0.49 -3.05 -10.55
CA MET A 38 -0.82 -3.66 -10.29
C MET A 38 -1.17 -3.68 -8.79
N MET A 39 -0.16 -3.80 -7.93
CA MET A 39 -0.33 -3.63 -6.50
C MET A 39 -0.72 -2.17 -6.23
N ASN A 40 -1.98 -1.96 -5.88
CA ASN A 40 -2.56 -0.64 -5.62
C ASN A 40 -2.06 -0.08 -4.27
N PHE A 41 -0.75 0.17 -4.12
CA PHE A 41 -0.16 0.75 -2.91
C PHE A 41 -0.65 2.17 -2.61
N ASN A 42 -1.26 2.84 -3.60
CA ASN A 42 -1.91 4.15 -3.43
C ASN A 42 -3.25 4.06 -2.68
N LYS A 43 -3.81 2.86 -2.49
CA LYS A 43 -4.97 2.69 -1.61
C LYS A 43 -4.46 2.53 -0.19
N TYR A 44 -4.34 3.65 0.52
CA TYR A 44 -4.31 3.64 1.97
C TYR A 44 -5.51 2.80 2.45
N SER A 45 -5.24 1.60 2.96
CA SER A 45 -6.27 0.75 3.55
C SER A 45 -6.56 1.32 4.92
N SER A 46 -7.53 2.23 4.98
CA SER A 46 -7.94 2.86 6.24
C SER A 46 -8.32 1.75 7.22
N PRO A 47 -7.60 1.61 8.35
CA PRO A 47 -7.93 0.59 9.32
C PRO A 47 -9.38 0.78 9.79
N ASN A 48 -10.10 -0.33 9.92
CA ASN A 48 -11.46 -0.34 10.43
C ASN A 48 -11.38 -0.22 11.95
N VAL A 49 -11.90 0.88 12.49
CA VAL A 49 -11.86 1.18 13.93
C VAL A 49 -13.30 1.40 14.41
N GLY A 50 -13.68 0.70 15.46
CA GLY A 50 -14.96 0.93 16.15
C GLY A 50 -14.80 2.06 17.17
N ILE A 51 -15.64 3.09 17.10
CA ILE A 51 -15.61 4.19 18.07
C ILE A 51 -16.90 4.14 18.90
N TYR A 52 -16.77 3.98 20.21
CA TYR A 52 -17.88 4.05 21.16
C TYR A 52 -17.96 5.46 21.77
N ASP A 53 -19.05 6.18 21.49
CA ASP A 53 -19.32 7.49 22.08
C ASP A 53 -20.10 7.34 23.40
N ALA A 54 -19.37 7.32 24.52
CA ALA A 54 -19.97 7.30 25.86
C ALA A 54 -20.43 8.69 26.32
N ALA A 55 -19.89 9.76 25.72
CA ALA A 55 -20.04 11.14 26.20
C ALA A 55 -21.25 11.85 25.58
N ASN A 56 -21.68 11.40 24.39
CA ASN A 56 -22.90 11.79 23.67
C ASN A 56 -23.17 13.30 23.69
N ASN A 57 -22.12 14.09 23.42
CA ASN A 57 -22.13 15.54 23.45
C ASN A 57 -21.56 16.14 22.16
N ASP A 58 -21.74 17.44 21.96
CA ASP A 58 -21.35 18.09 20.69
C ASP A 58 -19.84 17.99 20.40
N ALA A 59 -19.00 17.91 21.44
CA ALA A 59 -17.56 17.75 21.29
C ALA A 59 -17.17 16.32 20.86
N SER A 60 -17.87 15.29 21.34
CA SER A 60 -17.63 13.90 20.92
C SER A 60 -18.08 13.67 19.47
N GLN A 61 -19.19 14.27 19.07
CA GLN A 61 -19.66 14.24 17.68
C GLN A 61 -18.69 14.95 16.73
N ALA A 62 -18.20 16.15 17.09
CA ALA A 62 -17.20 16.88 16.31
C ALA A 62 -15.88 16.08 16.15
N LEU A 63 -15.47 15.33 17.19
CA LEU A 63 -14.29 14.48 17.13
C LEU A 63 -14.48 13.28 16.18
N ILE A 64 -15.65 12.62 16.23
CA ILE A 64 -15.99 11.50 15.35
C ILE A 64 -16.04 11.95 13.89
N GLU A 65 -16.59 13.14 13.61
CA GLU A 65 -16.62 13.73 12.28
C GLU A 65 -15.20 14.06 11.78
N ALA A 66 -14.35 14.62 12.64
CA ALA A 66 -12.95 14.89 12.31
C ALA A 66 -12.16 13.60 12.01
N LEU A 67 -12.44 12.50 12.74
CA LEU A 67 -11.78 11.20 12.55
C LEU A 67 -12.26 10.44 11.30
N LYS A 68 -13.51 10.64 10.87
CA LYS A 68 -14.03 10.09 9.59
C LYS A 68 -13.33 10.69 8.37
N GLY A 69 -12.83 11.93 8.50
CA GLY A 69 -12.10 12.63 7.45
C GLY A 69 -12.98 13.05 6.26
N ASN A 70 -12.46 13.96 5.44
CA ASN A 70 -13.15 14.39 4.21
C ASN A 70 -12.91 13.39 3.07
N SER A 71 -13.90 13.28 2.19
CA SER A 71 -14.10 12.26 1.14
C SER A 71 -12.90 11.90 0.24
N ASP A 72 -11.86 12.72 0.18
CA ASP A 72 -10.64 12.47 -0.62
C ASP A 72 -9.53 11.73 0.15
N GLN A 73 -9.59 11.70 1.49
CA GLN A 73 -8.64 10.96 2.34
C GLN A 73 -9.40 10.34 3.50
N LYS A 74 -10.02 9.18 3.25
CA LYS A 74 -10.65 8.37 4.29
C LYS A 74 -9.52 7.90 5.22
N LEU A 75 -9.35 8.53 6.38
CA LEU A 75 -8.26 8.20 7.32
C LEU A 75 -8.61 6.96 8.14
N LEU A 76 -9.89 6.75 8.44
CA LEU A 76 -10.37 5.62 9.25
C LEU A 76 -11.74 5.16 8.73
N SER A 77 -11.95 3.84 8.64
CA SER A 77 -13.29 3.30 8.42
C SER A 77 -13.96 3.16 9.79
N VAL A 78 -14.85 4.08 10.13
CA VAL A 78 -15.50 4.11 11.46
C VAL A 78 -16.84 3.39 11.40
N SER A 79 -16.96 2.30 12.16
CA SER A 79 -18.24 1.65 12.47
C SER A 79 -18.77 2.19 13.80
N THR A 80 -19.98 2.74 13.81
CA THR A 80 -20.67 3.21 15.02
C THR A 80 -21.72 2.19 15.43
N GLY A 81 -21.56 1.57 16.59
CA GLY A 81 -22.46 0.52 17.12
C GLY A 81 -22.51 0.55 18.65
N THR A 82 -23.30 -0.35 19.25
CA THR A 82 -23.44 -0.47 20.71
C THR A 82 -22.23 -1.17 21.36
N LEU A 83 -21.95 -0.90 22.64
CA LEU A 83 -20.75 -1.39 23.36
C LEU A 83 -20.57 -2.91 23.27
N ASP A 84 -21.66 -3.67 23.41
CA ASP A 84 -21.64 -5.14 23.37
C ASP A 84 -21.38 -5.70 21.95
N GLU A 85 -21.91 -5.04 20.90
CA GLU A 85 -21.64 -5.42 19.51
C GLU A 85 -20.19 -5.11 19.12
N LEU A 86 -19.63 -4.00 19.59
CA LEU A 86 -18.23 -3.64 19.33
C LEU A 86 -17.25 -4.57 20.06
N HIS A 87 -17.56 -4.98 21.29
CA HIS A 87 -16.74 -5.97 22.01
C HIS A 87 -16.76 -7.34 21.32
N HIS A 88 -17.92 -7.79 20.82
CA HIS A 88 -18.02 -9.05 20.11
C HIS A 88 -17.31 -9.02 18.74
N GLU A 89 -17.36 -7.89 18.03
CA GLU A 89 -16.65 -7.67 16.77
C GLU A 89 -15.12 -7.52 16.97
N LEU A 90 -14.66 -7.07 18.14
CA LEU A 90 -13.23 -7.03 18.50
C LEU A 90 -12.69 -8.41 18.92
N GLU A 91 -13.51 -9.26 19.54
CA GLU A 91 -13.11 -10.63 19.92
C GLU A 91 -13.19 -11.63 18.75
N PHE A 92 -14.16 -11.48 17.85
CA PHE A 92 -14.46 -12.48 16.79
C PHE A 92 -14.42 -11.94 15.34
N GLY A 93 -14.33 -10.62 15.14
CA GLY A 93 -14.38 -9.95 13.84
C GLY A 93 -13.04 -9.39 13.34
N SER A 94 -13.06 -8.73 12.17
CA SER A 94 -11.84 -8.24 11.49
C SER A 94 -11.29 -6.90 12.03
N SER A 95 -11.92 -6.34 13.06
CA SER A 95 -11.59 -5.02 13.60
C SER A 95 -10.38 -5.12 14.55
N ARG A 96 -9.41 -4.21 14.42
CA ARG A 96 -8.22 -4.18 15.26
C ARG A 96 -8.30 -2.99 16.21
N ALA A 97 -8.23 -3.26 17.51
CA ALA A 97 -8.02 -2.20 18.50
C ALA A 97 -6.67 -1.52 18.24
N VAL A 98 -6.69 -0.19 18.13
CA VAL A 98 -5.51 0.68 18.13
C VAL A 98 -5.59 1.56 19.36
#